data_AF-A0A6I2SPS9-F1
#
_entry.id   AF-A0A6I2SPS9-F1
#
_cell.length_a   1.000
_cell.length_b   1.000
_cell.length_c   1.000
_cell.angle_alpha   90.00
_cell.angle_beta   90.00
_cell.angle_gamma   90.00
#
_symmetry.space_group_name_H-M   'P 1'
#
loop_
_entity.id
_entity.type
_entity.pdbx_description
1 polymer ?
#
loop_
_entity_poly.entity_id
_entity_poly.type
_entity_poly.pdbx_seq_one_letter_code
_entity_poly.pdbx_strand_id
1 'polypeptide(L)'
;MMRRGSVAAAVLVMALFPLTTVAGKTQRPDMITFPSKNGDVYFNHQKHAKASGTCRPCHDRKGGKIKGLGKAWAHKICRGCHESAKAGPTECQGCHHQQKKKMITGKGAR
;
A
#
# COMPACT_ATOMS: atom_id res chain seq x y z
N MET A 1 46.91 10.55 54.01
CA MET A 1 45.47 10.55 54.37
C MET A 1 44.70 11.38 53.35
N MET A 2 43.54 10.89 52.91
CA MET A 2 42.73 11.40 51.79
C MET A 2 41.92 12.65 52.15
N ARG A 3 41.69 13.55 51.17
CA ARG A 3 40.36 14.04 50.68
C ARG A 3 40.31 15.54 50.31
N ARG A 4 39.46 15.80 49.29
CA ARG A 4 38.88 17.06 48.78
C ARG A 4 39.76 17.72 47.69
N GLY A 5 39.48 17.61 46.40
CA GLY A 5 38.20 17.45 45.70
C GLY A 5 37.89 18.75 44.99
N SER A 6 38.21 18.83 43.69
CA SER A 6 37.72 19.84 42.75
C SER A 6 37.99 19.32 41.34
N VAL A 7 37.01 18.57 40.81
CA VAL A 7 37.02 18.15 39.41
C VAL A 7 36.46 19.33 38.62
N ALA A 8 37.35 20.14 38.05
CA ALA A 8 36.97 21.26 37.20
C ALA A 8 36.46 20.71 35.85
N ALA A 9 35.14 20.78 35.69
CA ALA A 9 34.41 20.97 34.45
C ALA A 9 35.03 20.34 33.17
N ALA A 10 34.73 19.06 32.96
CA ALA A 10 34.71 18.53 31.60
C ALA A 10 33.59 19.25 30.84
N VAL A 11 33.96 20.19 29.96
CA VAL A 11 33.07 20.82 28.99
C VAL A 11 32.60 19.74 28.03
N LEU A 12 31.53 19.07 28.42
CA LEU A 12 30.82 18.11 27.59
C LEU A 12 30.05 18.94 26.57
N VAL A 13 30.66 19.14 25.40
CA VAL A 13 30.01 19.67 24.21
C VAL A 13 28.91 18.68 23.85
N MET A 14 27.75 18.83 24.47
CA MET A 14 26.53 18.15 24.04
C MET A 14 26.20 18.71 22.66
N ALA A 15 26.66 17.99 21.64
CA ALA A 15 26.24 18.18 20.27
C ALA A 15 24.71 18.23 20.24
N LEU A 16 24.18 19.42 20.02
CA LEU A 16 22.79 19.68 19.67
C LEU A 16 22.51 18.99 18.33
N PHE A 17 22.27 17.69 18.36
CA PHE A 17 21.61 16.99 17.27
C PHE A 17 20.14 17.42 17.32
N PRO A 18 19.66 18.27 16.40
CA PRO A 18 18.25 18.59 16.35
C PRO A 18 17.50 17.26 16.13
N LEU A 19 16.65 16.92 17.09
CA LEU A 19 15.78 15.76 17.03
C LEU A 19 14.77 16.00 15.92
N THR A 20 15.16 15.70 14.67
CA THR A 20 14.28 15.80 13.51
C THR A 20 13.27 14.68 13.59
N THR A 21 12.11 14.98 14.17
CA THR A 21 10.97 14.06 14.17
C THR A 21 10.51 13.87 12.73
N VAL A 22 10.91 12.77 12.10
CA VAL A 22 10.36 12.39 10.80
C VAL A 22 8.90 11.99 11.03
N ALA A 23 7.97 12.90 10.71
CA ALA A 23 6.56 12.58 10.65
C ALA A 23 6.34 11.63 9.47
N GLY A 24 6.40 10.32 9.73
CA GLY A 24 6.12 9.29 8.74
C GLY A 24 4.68 9.37 8.28
N LYS A 25 4.43 10.01 7.13
CA LYS A 25 3.15 9.94 6.44
C LYS A 25 2.94 8.48 6.03
N THR A 26 1.93 7.82 6.58
CA THR A 26 1.52 6.47 6.14
C THR A 26 1.17 6.54 4.65
N GLN A 27 2.09 6.12 3.80
CA GLN A 27 1.91 6.15 2.35
C GLN A 27 0.85 5.13 1.96
N ARG A 28 -0.33 5.63 1.57
CA ARG A 28 -1.39 4.85 0.95
C ARG A 28 -1.16 4.88 -0.56
N PRO A 29 -0.94 3.74 -1.23
CA PRO A 29 -0.78 3.73 -2.68
C PRO A 29 -2.11 4.08 -3.33
N ASP A 30 -2.13 5.06 -4.23
CA ASP A 30 -3.37 5.45 -4.91
C ASP A 30 -3.81 4.43 -5.96
N MET A 31 -2.84 3.79 -6.64
CA MET A 31 -3.04 2.71 -7.60
C MET A 31 -2.29 1.46 -7.14
N ILE A 32 -2.96 0.31 -7.20
CA ILE A 32 -2.41 -1.00 -6.86
C ILE A 32 -2.69 -1.93 -8.03
N THR A 33 -1.66 -2.61 -8.52
CA THR A 33 -1.80 -3.65 -9.54
C THR A 33 -1.78 -5.02 -8.87
N PHE A 34 -2.81 -5.82 -9.11
CA PHE A 34 -2.86 -7.22 -8.70
C PHE A 34 -2.58 -8.12 -9.90
N PRO A 35 -1.36 -8.69 -10.01
CA PRO A 35 -1.03 -9.58 -11.11
C PRO A 35 -1.86 -10.87 -11.01
N SER A 36 -2.38 -11.33 -12.14
CA SER A 36 -3.19 -12.55 -12.20
C SER A 36 -3.05 -13.23 -13.55
N LYS A 37 -3.11 -14.56 -13.55
CA LYS A 37 -3.06 -15.38 -14.79
C LYS A 37 -4.18 -15.04 -15.77
N ASN A 38 -5.30 -14.49 -15.29
CA ASN A 38 -6.46 -14.15 -16.11
C ASN A 38 -6.44 -12.71 -16.63
N GLY A 39 -5.36 -11.96 -16.37
CA GLY A 39 -5.26 -10.54 -16.63
C GLY A 39 -5.12 -9.75 -15.33
N ASP A 40 -4.31 -8.70 -15.37
CA ASP A 40 -4.00 -7.88 -14.20
C ASP A 40 -5.24 -7.07 -13.79
N VAL A 41 -5.40 -6.88 -12.48
CA VAL A 41 -6.48 -6.06 -11.94
C VAL A 41 -5.88 -4.77 -11.40
N TYR A 42 -6.36 -3.64 -11.92
CA TYR A 42 -5.96 -2.31 -11.47
C TYR A 42 -6.95 -1.79 -10.44
N PHE A 43 -6.46 -1.50 -9.25
CA PHE A 43 -7.26 -1.04 -8.14
C PHE A 43 -6.88 0.38 -7.74
N ASN A 44 -7.83 1.31 -7.86
CA ASN A 44 -7.65 2.69 -7.38
C ASN A 44 -8.09 2.78 -5.92
N HIS A 45 -7.14 2.66 -4.99
CA HIS A 45 -7.42 2.67 -3.56
C HIS A 45 -8.05 3.99 -3.09
N GLN A 46 -7.62 5.13 -3.63
CA GLN A 46 -8.12 6.44 -3.21
C GLN A 46 -9.61 6.60 -3.57
N LYS A 47 -9.99 6.19 -4.78
CA LYS A 47 -11.38 6.21 -5.26
C LYS A 47 -12.27 5.34 -4.38
N HIS A 48 -11.83 4.13 -4.03
CA HIS A 48 -12.59 3.23 -3.16
C HIS A 48 -12.70 3.76 -1.73
N ALA A 49 -11.63 4.34 -1.18
CA ALA A 49 -11.67 4.96 0.15
C ALA A 49 -12.68 6.13 0.20
N LYS A 50 -12.74 6.94 -0.86
CA LYS A 50 -13.73 8.02 -0.98
C LYS A 50 -15.16 7.49 -1.14
N ALA A 51 -15.35 6.49 -2.01
CA ALA A 51 -16.68 5.92 -2.29
C ALA A 51 -17.27 5.16 -1.10
N SER A 52 -16.45 4.40 -0.36
CA SER A 52 -16.90 3.66 0.82
C SER A 52 -17.10 4.54 2.04
N GLY A 53 -16.44 5.69 2.12
CA GLY A 53 -16.46 6.58 3.29
C GLY A 53 -15.78 6.00 4.54
N THR A 54 -15.27 4.77 4.48
CA THR A 54 -14.67 4.06 5.62
C THR A 54 -13.65 3.01 5.17
N CYS A 55 -12.66 2.72 6.01
CA CYS A 55 -11.66 1.69 5.73
C CYS A 55 -12.14 0.26 6.06
N ARG A 56 -13.19 0.15 6.88
CA ARG A 56 -13.67 -1.11 7.47
C ARG A 56 -14.09 -2.19 6.45
N PRO A 57 -14.72 -1.84 5.30
CA PRO A 57 -15.18 -2.85 4.34
C PRO A 57 -14.05 -3.73 3.77
N CYS A 58 -12.81 -3.23 3.80
CA CYS A 58 -11.64 -3.94 3.29
C CYS A 58 -10.63 -4.27 4.39
N HIS A 59 -10.54 -3.46 5.45
CA HIS A 59 -9.55 -3.62 6.52
C HIS A 59 -10.21 -3.79 7.89
N ASP A 60 -9.83 -4.87 8.58
CA ASP A 60 -10.26 -5.12 9.96
C ASP A 60 -9.64 -4.14 10.98
N ARG A 61 -8.59 -3.41 10.58
CA ARG A 61 -7.89 -2.40 11.41
C ARG A 61 -7.64 -1.13 10.61
N LYS A 62 -6.95 -0.13 11.21
CA LYS A 62 -6.51 1.10 10.53
C LYS A 62 -5.46 0.83 9.43
N GLY A 63 -5.88 0.21 8.33
CA GLY A 63 -5.08 -0.07 7.14
C GLY A 63 -4.04 -1.19 7.31
N GLY A 64 -3.20 -1.34 6.28
CA GLY A 64 -2.12 -2.32 6.20
C GLY A 64 -2.41 -3.48 5.25
N LYS A 65 -1.50 -4.46 5.19
CA LYS A 65 -1.68 -5.64 4.34
C LYS A 65 -2.89 -6.45 4.83
N ILE A 66 -3.78 -6.80 3.91
CA ILE A 66 -4.93 -7.65 4.19
C ILE A 66 -4.45 -9.10 4.23
N LYS A 67 -4.67 -9.78 5.37
CA LYS A 67 -4.34 -11.21 5.50
C LYS A 67 -5.26 -12.02 4.58
N GLY A 68 -4.68 -12.94 3.81
CA GLY A 68 -5.45 -13.79 2.90
C GLY A 68 -5.98 -13.06 1.66
N LEU A 69 -5.43 -11.89 1.31
CA LEU A 69 -5.72 -11.24 0.03
C LEU A 69 -5.37 -12.19 -1.12
N GLY A 70 -6.38 -12.63 -1.87
CA GLY A 70 -6.29 -13.61 -2.94
C GLY A 70 -7.63 -13.77 -3.65
N LYS A 71 -7.72 -14.72 -4.60
CA LYS A 71 -8.91 -14.91 -5.47
C LYS A 71 -10.22 -14.93 -4.68
N ALA A 72 -10.33 -15.82 -3.69
CA ALA A 72 -11.57 -16.02 -2.95
C ALA A 72 -11.98 -14.75 -2.18
N TRP A 73 -11.01 -14.10 -1.52
CA TRP A 73 -11.25 -12.85 -0.81
C TRP A 73 -11.66 -11.73 -1.78
N ALA A 74 -10.97 -11.57 -2.91
CA ALA A 74 -11.24 -10.52 -3.88
C ALA A 74 -12.62 -10.69 -4.55
N HIS A 75 -13.00 -11.91 -4.92
CA HIS A 75 -14.34 -12.15 -5.48
C HIS A 75 -15.45 -12.01 -4.44
N LYS A 76 -15.16 -12.24 -3.16
CA LYS A 76 -16.13 -12.00 -2.09
C LYS A 76 -16.28 -10.51 -1.78
N ILE A 77 -15.18 -9.78 -1.63
CA ILE A 77 -15.19 -8.39 -1.16
C ILE A 77 -15.35 -7.42 -2.32
N CYS A 78 -14.49 -7.48 -3.34
CA CYS A 78 -14.52 -6.53 -4.46
C CYS A 78 -15.81 -6.70 -5.27
N ARG A 79 -16.05 -7.91 -5.80
CA ARG A 79 -17.25 -8.19 -6.62
C ARG A 79 -18.53 -8.11 -5.78
N GLY A 80 -18.54 -8.67 -4.57
CA GLY A 80 -19.72 -8.61 -3.69
C GLY A 80 -20.15 -7.18 -3.33
N CYS A 81 -19.19 -6.28 -3.10
CA CYS A 81 -19.50 -4.86 -2.91
C CYS A 81 -20.06 -4.23 -4.20
N HIS A 82 -19.49 -4.52 -5.36
CA HIS A 82 -19.98 -3.97 -6.63
C HIS A 82 -21.39 -4.47 -6.97
N GLU A 83 -21.69 -5.74 -6.70
CA GLU A 83 -23.03 -6.31 -6.87
C GLU A 83 -24.04 -5.62 -5.94
N SER A 84 -23.69 -5.51 -4.65
CA SER A 84 -24.59 -4.94 -3.64
C SER A 84 -24.84 -3.44 -3.84
N ALA A 85 -23.78 -2.70 -4.16
CA ALA A 85 -23.86 -1.27 -4.44
C ALA A 85 -24.40 -0.96 -5.86
N LYS A 86 -24.59 -1.99 -6.70
CA LYS A 86 -24.90 -1.87 -8.14
C LYS A 86 -23.98 -0.88 -8.85
N ALA A 87 -22.70 -0.87 -8.46
CA ALA A 87 -21.72 0.10 -8.91
C ALA A 87 -20.34 -0.55 -9.04
N GLY A 88 -19.76 -0.45 -10.24
CA GLY A 88 -18.48 -1.07 -10.57
C GLY A 88 -18.63 -2.41 -11.29
N PRO A 89 -17.52 -2.98 -11.78
CA PRO A 89 -17.53 -4.20 -12.58
C PRO A 89 -17.84 -5.45 -11.76
N THR A 90 -18.74 -6.29 -12.27
CA THR A 90 -19.07 -7.63 -11.73
C THR A 90 -18.65 -8.77 -12.64
N GLU A 91 -18.39 -8.46 -13.91
CA GLU A 91 -17.94 -9.38 -14.95
C GLU A 91 -16.43 -9.60 -14.91
N CYS A 92 -15.98 -10.79 -15.33
CA CYS A 92 -14.57 -11.19 -15.31
C CYS A 92 -13.65 -10.15 -15.98
N GLN A 93 -13.99 -9.73 -17.19
CA GLN A 93 -13.20 -8.78 -17.99
C GLN A 93 -13.37 -7.32 -17.53
N GLY A 94 -14.37 -7.04 -16.68
CA GLY A 94 -14.52 -5.73 -16.07
C GLY A 94 -13.45 -5.44 -15.01
N CYS A 95 -12.83 -6.49 -14.45
CA CYS A 95 -11.71 -6.37 -13.51
C CYS A 95 -10.39 -6.85 -14.12
N HIS A 96 -10.40 -8.02 -14.77
CA HIS A 96 -9.19 -8.66 -15.30
C HIS A 96 -8.87 -8.16 -16.69
N HIS A 97 -7.84 -7.32 -16.80
CA HIS A 97 -7.40 -6.78 -18.06
C HIS A 97 -6.24 -7.64 -18.58
N GLN A 98 -6.53 -8.49 -19.56
CA GLN A 98 -5.48 -9.26 -20.22
C GLN A 98 -4.54 -8.28 -20.93
N GLN A 99 -3.33 -8.16 -20.41
CA GLN A 99 -2.22 -7.62 -21.19
C GLN A 99 -2.04 -8.60 -22.34
N LYS A 100 -2.54 -8.27 -23.53
CA LYS A 100 -2.05 -8.92 -24.75
C LYS A 100 -0.57 -8.58 -24.76
N LYS A 101 0.27 -9.54 -24.35
CA LYS A 101 1.71 -9.53 -24.54
C LYS A 101 1.90 -9.29 -26.02
N LYS A 102 2.02 -8.02 -26.42
CA LYS A 102 2.34 -7.63 -27.78
C LYS A 102 3.60 -8.43 -28.06
N MET A 103 3.49 -9.38 -28.98
CA MET A 103 4.60 -10.10 -29.55
C MET A 103 5.57 -9.04 -30.09
N ILE A 104 6.45 -8.54 -29.22
CA ILE A 104 7.80 -8.12 -29.57
C ILE A 104 8.56 -9.41 -29.89
N THR A 105 8.10 -10.13 -30.90
CA THR A 105 8.94 -11.08 -31.61
C THR A 105 9.98 -10.21 -32.28
N GLY A 106 11.22 -10.31 -31.81
CA GLY A 106 12.36 -9.69 -32.45
C GLY A 106 12.32 -10.00 -33.93
N LYS A 107 12.18 -8.96 -34.75
CA LYS A 107 12.64 -8.99 -36.12
C LYS A 107 13.91 -8.16 -36.16
N GLY A 108 14.97 -8.78 -35.63
CA GLY A 108 16.28 -8.62 -36.25
C GLY A 108 16.17 -9.22 -37.65
N ALA A 109 15.79 -8.39 -38.62
CA ALA A 109 16.05 -8.69 -40.01
C ALA A 109 17.41 -8.05 -40.32
N ARG A 110 18.33 -8.92 -40.70
CA ARG A 110 19.52 -8.57 -41.47
C ARG A 110 19.12 -7.87 -42.76
#